data_AF-A0AAJ2NSR3-F1
#
_entry.id   AF-A0AAJ2NSR3-F1
#
_cell.length_a   1.000
_cell.length_b   1.000
_cell.length_c   1.000
_cell.angle_alpha   90.00
_cell.angle_beta   90.00
_cell.angle_gamma   90.00
#
_symmetry.space_group_name_H-M   'P 1'
#
loop_
_entity.id
_entity.type
_entity.pdbx_description
1 polymer ?
#
loop_
_entity_poly.entity_id
_entity_poly.type
_entity_poly.pdbx_seq_one_letter_code
_entity_poly.pdbx_strand_id
1 'polypeptide(L)'
;AVFTKVKPLSVRYGLGSDEVEEEGRILTLEFSDFILVNVYTPNSQRDLARLSYRLEWEDRIREYLEELAFNKPVVLCGDLNVAHREIDLRNAKTN
;
A
#
# COMPACT_ATOMS: atom_id res chain seq x y z
N ALA A 1 5.03 9.88 -2.29
CA ALA A 1 6.26 10.51 -1.72
C ALA A 1 6.19 10.50 -0.20
N VAL A 2 7.33 10.48 0.50
CA VAL A 2 7.40 10.55 1.97
C VAL A 2 8.39 11.65 2.37
N PHE A 3 7.95 12.54 3.25
CA PHE A 3 8.79 13.58 3.85
C PHE A 3 8.97 13.27 5.33
N THR A 4 10.22 13.22 5.80
CA THR A 4 10.53 12.89 7.20
C THR A 4 11.65 13.78 7.73
N LYS A 5 11.53 14.20 8.99
CA LYS A 5 12.60 14.90 9.72
C LYS A 5 13.70 13.95 10.20
N VAL A 6 13.33 12.69 10.46
CA VAL A 6 14.23 11.64 10.93
C VAL A 6 14.70 10.84 9.72
N LYS A 7 16.02 10.68 9.59
CA LYS A 7 16.60 9.86 8.52
C LYS A 7 16.24 8.38 8.76
N PRO A 8 15.61 7.69 7.80
CA PRO A 8 15.34 6.26 7.94
C PRO A 8 16.65 5.46 7.86
N LEU A 9 16.62 4.25 8.42
CA LEU A 9 17.71 3.26 8.33
C LEU A 9 17.86 2.75 6.90
N SER A 10 16.73 2.48 6.23
CA SER A 10 16.69 2.05 4.84
C SER A 10 15.46 2.60 4.13
N VAL A 11 15.56 2.74 2.81
CA VAL A 11 14.45 3.13 1.91
C VAL A 11 14.42 2.14 0.77
N ARG A 12 13.24 1.57 0.50
CA ARG A 12 12.99 0.64 -0.62
C ARG A 12 11.82 1.15 -1.45
N TYR A 13 11.89 0.91 -2.76
CA TYR A 13 10.89 1.31 -3.75
C TYR A 13 10.24 0.05 -4.29
N GLY A 14 8.91 0.05 -4.43
CA GLY A 14 8.17 -1.10 -4.94
C GLY A 14 7.92 -2.21 -3.92
N LEU A 15 7.57 -3.39 -4.44
CA LEU A 15 7.28 -4.61 -3.69
C LEU A 15 8.50 -5.55 -3.71
N GLY A 16 8.96 -5.99 -2.54
CA GLY A 16 10.04 -6.97 -2.45
C GLY A 16 11.40 -6.53 -3.03
N SER A 17 12.28 -7.50 -3.27
CA SER A 17 13.64 -7.31 -3.81
C SER A 17 13.72 -7.33 -5.33
N ASP A 18 12.71 -7.90 -6.01
CA ASP A 18 12.85 -8.33 -7.40
C ASP A 18 11.80 -7.73 -8.36
N GLU A 19 10.91 -6.85 -7.86
CA GLU A 19 9.88 -6.25 -8.70
C GLU A 19 10.13 -4.75 -8.87
N VAL A 20 10.49 -4.39 -10.10
CA VAL A 20 10.43 -3.00 -10.54
C VAL A 20 8.95 -2.61 -10.59
N GLU A 21 8.50 -1.89 -9.56
CA GLU A 21 7.18 -1.27 -9.56
C GLU A 21 7.28 0.01 -10.41
N GLU A 22 6.92 -0.11 -11.69
CA GLU A 22 7.10 0.95 -12.69
C GLU A 22 6.25 2.20 -12.40
N GLU A 23 5.15 2.04 -11.66
CA GLU A 23 4.17 3.11 -11.42
C GLU A 23 4.50 3.99 -10.19
N GLY A 24 5.56 3.66 -9.43
CA GLY A 24 6.02 4.42 -8.27
C GLY A 24 5.03 4.46 -7.10
N ARG A 25 4.23 3.40 -6.93
CA ARG A 25 3.11 3.31 -5.99
C ARG A 25 3.50 3.02 -4.55
N ILE A 26 4.70 2.48 -4.30
CA ILE A 26 5.08 2.00 -2.97
C ILE A 26 6.43 2.55 -2.53
N LEU A 27 6.47 3.06 -1.30
CA LEU A 27 7.69 3.41 -0.58
C LEU A 27 7.71 2.75 0.79
N THR A 28 8.76 1.98 1.06
CA THR A 28 9.00 1.36 2.37
C THR A 28 10.19 2.02 3.04
N LEU A 29 9.97 2.62 4.21
CA LEU A 29 11.00 3.27 5.02
C LEU A 29 11.14 2.52 6.34
N GLU A 30 12.36 2.10 6.66
CA GLU A 30 12.64 1.44 7.92
C GLU A 30 13.18 2.43 8.96
N PHE A 31 12.61 2.43 10.16
CA PHE A 31 13.10 3.17 11.31
C PHE A 31 13.59 2.20 12.40
N SER A 32 14.11 2.74 13.50
CA SER A 32 14.55 1.94 14.66
C SER A 32 13.43 1.03 15.17
N ASP A 33 12.25 1.61 15.38
CA ASP A 33 11.17 0.98 16.14
C ASP A 33 10.02 0.46 15.27
N PHE A 34 9.92 0.92 14.02
CA PHE A 34 8.84 0.55 13.11
C PHE A 34 9.25 0.65 11.65
N ILE A 35 8.42 0.09 10.78
CA ILE A 35 8.51 0.21 9.32
C ILE A 35 7.30 1.02 8.84
N LEU A 36 7.54 2.05 8.03
CA LEU A 36 6.49 2.81 7.35
C LEU A 36 6.37 2.32 5.92
N VAL A 37 5.17 1.94 5.51
CA VAL A 37 4.85 1.60 4.12
C VAL A 37 3.82 2.60 3.61
N ASN A 38 4.21 3.42 2.64
CA ASN A 38 3.33 4.38 1.98
C ASN A 38 2.92 3.85 0.62
N VAL A 39 1.61 3.71 0.38
CA VAL A 39 1.05 3.10 -0.83
C VAL A 39 0.11 4.03 -1.59
N TYR A 40 0.07 3.85 -2.91
CA TYR A 40 -0.98 4.36 -3.78
C TYR A 40 -1.58 3.20 -4.56
N THR A 41 -2.63 2.59 -4.00
CA THR A 41 -3.24 1.37 -4.52
C THR A 41 -3.90 1.63 -5.88
N PRO A 42 -3.75 0.74 -6.87
CA PRO A 42 -4.39 0.90 -8.17
C PRO A 42 -5.92 0.92 -8.06
N ASN A 43 -6.55 1.80 -8.84
CA ASN A 43 -8.01 1.86 -8.97
C ASN A 43 -8.50 0.80 -9.97
N SER A 44 -9.64 0.15 -9.69
CA SER A 44 -10.22 -0.90 -10.56
C SER A 44 -10.89 -0.38 -11.84
N GLN A 45 -10.94 0.94 -12.04
CA GLN A 45 -11.71 1.64 -13.07
C GLN A 45 -13.23 1.51 -12.90
N ARG A 46 -13.99 2.39 -13.57
CA ARG A 46 -15.44 2.54 -13.38
C ARG A 46 -16.24 1.29 -13.80
N ASP A 47 -15.74 0.57 -14.78
CA ASP A 47 -16.31 -0.66 -15.35
C ASP A 47 -15.66 -1.93 -14.77
N LEU A 48 -14.85 -1.79 -13.71
CA LEU A 48 -14.10 -2.89 -13.10
C LEU A 48 -13.10 -3.57 -14.06
N ALA A 49 -12.70 -2.91 -15.15
CA ALA A 49 -11.78 -3.47 -16.15
C ALA A 49 -10.42 -3.89 -15.57
N ARG A 50 -9.99 -3.30 -14.45
CA ARG A 50 -8.74 -3.65 -13.75
C ARG A 50 -8.97 -4.44 -12.45
N LEU A 51 -10.16 -4.98 -12.20
CA LEU A 51 -10.45 -5.66 -10.93
C LEU A 51 -9.54 -6.87 -10.70
N SER A 52 -9.28 -7.71 -11.71
CA SER A 52 -8.39 -8.88 -11.55
C SER A 52 -6.97 -8.47 -11.15
N TYR A 53 -6.43 -7.44 -11.81
CA TYR A 53 -5.13 -6.86 -11.44
C TYR A 53 -5.14 -6.27 -10.03
N ARG A 54 -6.23 -5.60 -9.64
CA ARG A 54 -6.39 -5.07 -8.28
C ARG A 54 -6.38 -6.19 -7.24
N LEU A 55 -7.06 -7.30 -7.48
CA LEU A 55 -7.08 -8.42 -6.52
C LEU A 55 -5.70 -9.07 -6.37
N GLU A 56 -4.98 -9.30 -7.47
CA GLU A 56 -3.60 -9.80 -7.43
C GLU A 56 -2.67 -8.84 -6.66
N TRP A 57 -2.84 -7.53 -6.87
CA TRP A 57 -2.13 -6.50 -6.12
C TRP A 57 -2.41 -6.57 -4.61
N GLU A 58 -3.67 -6.77 -4.21
CA GLU A 58 -4.06 -6.88 -2.79
C GLU A 58 -3.41 -8.10 -2.12
N ASP A 59 -3.31 -9.23 -2.81
CA ASP A 59 -2.63 -10.40 -2.27
C ASP A 59 -1.13 -10.15 -2.10
N ARG A 60 -0.47 -9.57 -3.11
CA ARG A 60 0.96 -9.24 -3.06
C ARG A 60 1.31 -8.23 -1.97
N ILE A 61 0.52 -7.17 -1.81
CA ILE A 61 0.77 -6.19 -0.75
C ILE A 61 0.53 -6.78 0.64
N ARG A 62 -0.49 -7.64 0.80
CA ARG A 62 -0.76 -8.32 2.07
C ARG A 62 0.42 -9.22 2.46
N GLU A 63 0.89 -10.07 1.55
CA GLU A 63 2.04 -10.94 1.78
C GLU A 63 3.28 -10.14 2.15
N TYR A 64 3.57 -9.06 1.42
CA TYR A 64 4.69 -8.17 1.73
C TYR A 64 4.59 -7.53 3.12
N LEU A 65 3.41 -7.06 3.52
CA LEU A 65 3.20 -6.47 4.84
C LEU A 65 3.35 -7.50 5.96
N GLU A 66 2.89 -8.73 5.75
CA GLU A 66 3.04 -9.85 6.68
C GLU A 66 4.52 -10.21 6.87
N GLU A 67 5.32 -10.26 5.81
CA GLU A 67 6.77 -10.48 5.87
C GLU A 67 7.51 -9.40 6.65
N LEU A 68 7.17 -8.13 6.42
CA LEU A 68 7.75 -7.01 7.17
C LEU A 68 7.37 -7.06 8.65
N ALA A 69 6.11 -7.41 8.94
CA ALA A 69 5.56 -7.48 10.30
C ALA A 69 6.22 -8.57 11.16
N PHE A 70 6.84 -9.59 10.54
CA PHE A 70 7.64 -10.58 11.28
C PHE A 70 8.86 -9.94 11.96
N ASN A 71 9.41 -8.87 11.39
CA ASN A 71 10.64 -8.24 11.88
C ASN A 71 10.38 -7.05 12.81
N LYS A 72 9.45 -6.15 12.42
CA LYS A 72 9.13 -4.92 13.17
C LYS A 72 7.66 -4.54 12.97
N PRO A 73 7.05 -3.78 13.90
CA PRO A 73 5.73 -3.20 13.69
C PRO A 73 5.65 -2.41 12.39
N VAL A 74 4.57 -2.63 11.62
CA VAL A 74 4.34 -1.98 10.33
C VAL A 74 3.24 -0.94 10.46
N VAL A 75 3.52 0.27 9.97
CA VAL A 75 2.54 1.33 9.76
C VAL A 75 2.29 1.44 8.27
N LEU A 76 1.10 1.03 7.82
CA LEU A 76 0.63 1.26 6.47
C LEU A 76 -0.09 2.61 6.38
N CYS A 77 0.26 3.43 5.41
CA CYS A 77 -0.49 4.64 5.06
C CYS A 77 -0.59 4.78 3.55
N GLY A 78 -1.52 5.61 3.07
CA GLY A 78 -1.70 5.81 1.64
C GLY A 78 -3.14 6.02 1.23
N ASP A 79 -3.33 6.08 -0.09
CA ASP A 79 -4.65 5.98 -0.72
C ASP A 79 -4.87 4.53 -1.16
N LEU A 80 -5.80 3.86 -0.49
CA LEU A 80 -6.12 2.45 -0.71
C LEU A 80 -7.17 2.23 -1.81
N ASN A 81 -7.76 3.29 -2.38
CA ASN A 81 -8.82 3.19 -3.38
C ASN A 81 -9.94 2.20 -2.96
N VAL A 82 -10.31 2.19 -1.68
CA VAL A 82 -11.39 1.35 -1.13
C VAL A 82 -12.02 2.03 0.07
N ALA A 83 -13.35 1.98 0.11
CA ALA A 83 -14.15 2.27 1.29
C ALA A 83 -14.54 0.92 1.91
N HIS A 84 -14.17 0.69 3.17
CA HIS A 84 -14.32 -0.64 3.78
C HIS A 84 -15.77 -0.92 4.17
N ARG A 85 -16.48 0.09 4.68
CA ARG A 85 -17.84 -0.03 5.20
C ARG A 85 -18.75 1.02 4.58
N GLU A 86 -20.05 0.79 4.64
CA GLU A 86 -21.05 1.75 4.14
C GLU A 86 -20.89 3.14 4.77
N ILE A 87 -20.50 3.21 6.05
CA ILE A 87 -20.27 4.47 6.77
C ILE A 87 -19.11 5.29 6.18
N ASP A 88 -18.22 4.66 5.40
CA ASP A 88 -17.10 5.32 4.73
C ASP A 88 -17.56 5.93 3.38
N LEU A 89 -18.81 5.69 2.96
CA LEU A 89 -19.40 6.19 1.71
C LEU A 89 -20.50 7.22 2.00
N ARG A 90 -20.46 8.34 1.27
CA ARG A 90 -21.53 9.36 1.35
C ARG A 90 -22.89 8.82 0.86
N ASN A 91 -22.89 7.99 -0.19
CA ASN A 91 -24.10 7.46 -0.84
C ASN A 91 -23.96 5.95 -1.07
N ALA A 92 -23.87 5.15 0.00
CA ALA A 92 -23.61 3.71 -0.08
C ALA A 92 -24.59 2.92 -0.98
N LYS A 93 -25.86 3.35 -1.08
CA LYS A 93 -26.90 2.64 -1.86
C LYS A 93 -26.76 2.79 -3.38
N THR A 94 -26.07 3.81 -3.85
CA THR A 94 -26.00 4.18 -5.28
C THR A 94 -24.57 4.28 -5.81
N ASN A 95 -23.56 4.08 -4.94
CA ASN A 95 -22.16 4.01 -5.34
C ASN A 95 -21.83 2.64 -5.94
#